data_AF-A0A919VUL8-F1
#
_entry.id   AF-A0A919VUL8-F1
#
_cell.length_a   1.000
_cell.length_b   1.000
_cell.length_c   1.000
_cell.angle_alpha   90.00
_cell.angle_beta   90.00
_cell.angle_gamma   90.00
#
_symmetry.space_group_name_H-M   'P 1'
#
loop_
_entity.id
_entity.type
_entity.pdbx_description
1 polymer ?
#
loop_
_entity_poly.entity_id
_entity_poly.type
_entity_poly.pdbx_seq_one_letter_code
_entity_poly.pdbx_strand_id
1 'polypeptide(L)'
;MTVLAHGVGQSQDLPLPLDLVLQAGAATVVVSFLVVAVWWKRPRLAVVLDRPVRESRLRWLVLAVTVYLVGNALFGPQGPENPAGHALFVWVWVGLVPVSVVFGPVWRQVNPLRALFRLLRLPAGGLRPLSRVWSLPPAPPVRAAGSVSRWPAAVALLAFVWLELVAPHRGDPVVVGAWLLGYAVVQLACATLRGEEWFARGDCFEVYSELAGRLSPLRHRNPLAGVAHTAAGPGLAAFLAVWWGSTIFDSASGSPAWAGFLQRAGNPILYGSAGLILLCALVLVSVRLLSRPQDLTASLIPIAVGYTLAHYLSLLLVETPRGLLLTVQQWGVAEGVEWNVVPMPGVIAGAQITLILLGHVAGVVVAHDMALRATPERPPLATLADELPVVLLMIGYTWAGLFLLFVR
;
A
#
# COMPACT_ATOMS: atom_id res chain seq x y z
N MET A 1 25.76 -16.99 -2.41
CA MET A 1 25.14 -15.67 -2.55
C MET A 1 23.79 -15.86 -3.21
N THR A 2 22.73 -15.88 -2.42
CA THR A 2 21.35 -15.95 -2.91
C THR A 2 20.98 -14.58 -3.43
N VAL A 3 20.96 -14.41 -4.75
CA VAL A 3 20.26 -13.29 -5.39
C VAL A 3 18.77 -13.57 -5.19
N LEU A 4 18.24 -13.18 -4.03
CA LEU A 4 16.80 -13.14 -3.78
C LEU A 4 16.18 -12.21 -4.81
N ALA A 5 14.96 -12.51 -5.24
CA ALA A 5 14.16 -11.76 -6.24
C ALA A 5 13.99 -10.24 -5.97
N HIS A 6 14.60 -9.70 -4.92
CA HIS A 6 14.70 -8.27 -4.60
C HIS A 6 15.93 -7.59 -5.24
N GLY A 7 16.74 -8.33 -6.01
CA GLY A 7 17.94 -7.81 -6.70
C GLY A 7 17.71 -7.32 -8.13
N VAL A 8 16.47 -7.14 -8.60
CA VAL A 8 16.20 -6.65 -9.95
C VAL A 8 16.11 -5.13 -9.94
N GLY A 9 17.26 -4.49 -10.14
CA GLY A 9 17.40 -3.04 -10.35
C GLY A 9 18.24 -2.37 -9.27
N GLN A 10 19.55 -2.65 -9.25
CA GLN A 10 20.50 -1.77 -8.55
C GLN A 10 20.53 -0.43 -9.27
N SER A 11 20.20 0.63 -8.54
CA SER A 11 20.01 2.02 -8.98
C SER A 11 21.31 2.82 -9.02
N GLN A 12 22.47 2.17 -9.11
CA GLN A 12 23.76 2.86 -9.03
C GLN A 12 24.11 3.69 -10.27
N ASP A 13 23.35 3.58 -11.37
CA ASP A 13 23.56 4.37 -12.60
C ASP A 13 22.26 5.02 -13.11
N LEU A 14 21.54 5.74 -12.25
CA LEU A 14 20.52 6.67 -12.74
C LEU A 14 21.26 7.80 -13.49
N PRO A 15 20.97 8.05 -14.79
CA PRO A 15 21.67 9.06 -15.59
C PRO A 15 21.31 10.50 -15.19
N LEU A 16 20.72 10.70 -14.02
CA LEU A 16 20.20 11.97 -13.53
C LEU A 16 20.98 12.38 -12.29
N PRO A 17 21.48 13.62 -12.23
CA PRO A 17 22.22 14.10 -11.07
C PRO A 17 21.24 14.27 -9.89
N LEU A 18 21.57 13.63 -8.76
CA LEU A 18 20.72 13.50 -7.57
C LEU A 18 20.25 14.86 -7.04
N ASP A 19 21.15 15.85 -7.02
CA ASP A 19 20.87 17.20 -6.57
C ASP A 19 19.76 17.87 -7.40
N LEU A 20 19.77 17.72 -8.73
CA LEU A 20 18.72 18.25 -9.59
C LEU A 20 17.39 17.53 -9.35
N VAL A 21 17.40 16.22 -9.16
CA VAL A 21 16.17 15.45 -8.90
C VAL A 21 15.53 15.85 -7.57
N LEU A 22 16.33 16.02 -6.52
CA LEU A 22 15.86 16.47 -5.21
C LEU A 22 15.33 17.91 -5.26
N GLN A 23 16.01 18.82 -5.95
CA GLN A 23 15.56 20.20 -6.15
C GLN A 23 14.27 20.26 -6.96
N ALA A 24 14.18 19.52 -8.08
CA ALA A 24 13.00 19.45 -8.91
C ALA A 24 11.80 18.84 -8.16
N GLY A 25 12.04 17.83 -7.33
CA GLY A 25 11.02 17.23 -6.48
C GLY A 25 10.44 18.21 -5.46
N ALA A 26 11.32 18.89 -4.71
CA ALA A 26 10.89 19.93 -3.77
C ALA A 26 10.16 21.08 -4.47
N ALA A 27 10.70 21.56 -5.59
CA ALA A 27 10.08 22.60 -6.41
C ALA A 27 8.70 22.20 -6.92
N THR A 28 8.51 20.93 -7.33
CA THR A 28 7.20 20.43 -7.78
C THR A 28 6.14 20.54 -6.69
N VAL A 29 6.46 20.14 -5.45
CA VAL A 29 5.52 20.24 -4.33
C VAL A 29 5.20 21.70 -4.03
N VAL A 30 6.22 22.57 -3.92
CA VAL A 30 6.04 24.00 -3.66
C VAL A 30 5.21 24.67 -4.75
N VAL A 31 5.55 24.47 -6.02
CA VAL A 31 4.84 25.07 -7.16
C VAL A 31 3.40 24.55 -7.22
N SER A 32 3.19 23.24 -7.03
CA SER A 32 1.83 22.68 -7.01
C SER A 32 0.97 23.28 -5.89
N PHE A 33 1.55 23.49 -4.70
CA PHE A 33 0.88 24.14 -3.59
C PHE A 33 0.54 25.59 -3.92
N LEU A 34 1.48 26.37 -4.46
CA LEU A 34 1.24 27.78 -4.84
C LEU A 34 0.15 27.89 -5.91
N VAL A 35 0.17 27.02 -6.93
CA VAL A 35 -0.86 26.98 -7.97
C VAL A 35 -2.23 26.70 -7.36
N VAL A 36 -2.34 25.68 -6.51
CA VAL A 36 -3.60 25.31 -5.88
C VAL A 36 -4.08 26.42 -4.93
N ALA A 37 -3.21 26.98 -4.10
CA ALA A 37 -3.51 28.09 -3.19
C ALA A 37 -4.07 29.34 -3.91
N VAL A 38 -3.56 29.66 -5.10
CA VAL A 38 -4.00 30.83 -5.87
C VAL A 38 -5.30 30.57 -6.64
N TRP A 39 -5.44 29.38 -7.25
CA TRP A 39 -6.51 29.10 -8.22
C TRP A 39 -7.69 28.32 -7.65
N TRP A 40 -7.52 27.64 -6.51
CA TRP A 40 -8.48 26.75 -5.88
C TRP A 40 -9.07 27.36 -4.60
N LYS A 41 -9.67 28.55 -4.68
CA LYS A 41 -10.11 29.31 -3.49
C LYS A 41 -11.34 28.75 -2.73
N ARG A 42 -11.97 27.70 -3.25
CA ARG A 42 -13.18 27.09 -2.68
C ARG A 42 -13.11 25.57 -2.88
N PRO A 43 -13.71 24.76 -2.00
CA PRO A 43 -13.83 23.32 -2.22
C PRO A 43 -14.47 23.00 -3.58
N ARG A 44 -13.86 22.11 -4.35
CA ARG A 44 -14.35 21.63 -5.65
C ARG A 44 -14.48 20.11 -5.70
N LEU A 45 -13.87 19.36 -4.79
CA LEU A 45 -13.97 17.90 -4.77
C LEU A 45 -15.28 17.47 -4.11
N ALA A 46 -16.42 17.63 -4.80
CA ALA A 46 -17.70 17.08 -4.36
C ALA A 46 -17.83 15.59 -4.73
N VAL A 47 -18.44 14.78 -3.86
CA VAL A 47 -18.77 13.38 -4.20
C VAL A 47 -19.96 13.38 -5.15
N VAL A 48 -19.77 12.90 -6.37
CA VAL A 48 -20.87 12.80 -7.34
C VAL A 48 -21.23 11.35 -7.65
N LEU A 49 -20.28 10.41 -7.57
CA LEU A 49 -20.51 8.99 -7.85
C LEU A 49 -19.58 8.10 -7.02
N ASP A 50 -20.17 7.17 -6.25
CA ASP A 50 -19.50 6.01 -5.66
C ASP A 50 -20.17 4.75 -6.20
N ARG A 51 -19.58 4.11 -7.22
CA ARG A 51 -20.15 2.88 -7.77
C ARG A 51 -20.01 1.74 -6.74
N PRO A 52 -21.09 0.98 -6.48
CA PRO A 52 -21.01 -0.11 -5.52
C PRO A 52 -20.05 -1.19 -6.00
N VAL A 53 -19.25 -1.70 -5.07
CA VAL A 53 -18.34 -2.82 -5.31
C VAL A 53 -19.18 -4.08 -5.43
N ARG A 54 -19.24 -4.65 -6.64
CA ARG A 54 -20.00 -5.87 -6.90
C ARG A 54 -19.13 -7.09 -6.64
N GLU A 55 -19.75 -8.12 -6.10
CA GLU A 55 -19.10 -9.40 -5.94
C GLU A 55 -18.82 -10.05 -7.30
N SER A 56 -17.60 -10.58 -7.45
CA SER A 56 -17.19 -11.29 -8.66
C SER A 56 -17.14 -12.80 -8.42
N ARG A 57 -17.61 -13.58 -9.39
CA ARG A 57 -17.42 -15.05 -9.42
C ARG A 57 -15.95 -15.43 -9.56
N LEU A 58 -15.10 -14.50 -10.00
CA LEU A 58 -13.65 -14.67 -10.09
C LEU A 58 -13.00 -15.02 -8.74
N ARG A 59 -13.65 -14.71 -7.60
CA ARG A 59 -13.20 -15.13 -6.26
C ARG A 59 -12.97 -16.64 -6.13
N TRP A 60 -13.75 -17.46 -6.84
CA TRP A 60 -13.61 -18.91 -6.78
C TRP A 60 -12.36 -19.39 -7.52
N LEU A 61 -12.04 -18.74 -8.66
CA LEU A 61 -10.79 -18.96 -9.35
C LEU A 61 -9.61 -18.51 -8.49
N VAL A 62 -9.69 -17.31 -7.88
CA VAL A 62 -8.64 -16.82 -6.98
C VAL A 62 -8.46 -17.74 -5.79
N LEU A 63 -9.53 -18.24 -5.18
CA LEU A 63 -9.44 -19.25 -4.12
C LEU A 63 -8.75 -20.52 -4.60
N ALA A 64 -9.11 -21.06 -5.77
CA ALA A 64 -8.46 -22.26 -6.33
C ALA A 64 -6.97 -22.04 -6.57
N VAL A 65 -6.59 -20.89 -7.15
CA VAL A 65 -5.19 -20.50 -7.36
C VAL A 65 -4.47 -20.32 -6.03
N THR A 66 -5.09 -19.70 -5.02
CA THR A 66 -4.52 -19.57 -3.67
C THR A 66 -4.26 -20.94 -3.04
N VAL A 67 -5.22 -21.87 -3.11
CA VAL A 67 -5.06 -23.23 -2.57
C VAL A 67 -3.91 -23.95 -3.27
N TYR A 68 -3.84 -23.86 -4.60
CA TYR A 68 -2.75 -24.43 -5.39
C TYR A 68 -1.39 -23.84 -4.98
N LEU A 69 -1.27 -22.51 -4.89
CA LEU A 69 -0.01 -21.84 -4.54
C LEU A 69 0.44 -22.14 -3.11
N VAL A 70 -0.50 -22.21 -2.15
CA VAL A 70 -0.17 -22.62 -0.78
C VAL A 70 0.26 -24.10 -0.74
N GLY A 71 -0.41 -24.97 -1.49
CA GLY A 71 0.01 -26.36 -1.64
C GLY A 71 1.41 -26.47 -2.25
N ASN A 72 1.70 -25.65 -3.27
CA ASN A 72 3.01 -25.59 -3.91
C ASN A 72 4.08 -25.02 -2.98
N ALA A 73 3.75 -24.03 -2.15
CA ALA A 73 4.66 -23.46 -1.17
C ALA A 73 5.11 -24.52 -0.14
N LEU A 74 4.19 -25.39 0.29
CA LEU A 74 4.43 -26.36 1.36
C LEU A 74 4.99 -27.70 0.87
N PHE A 75 4.59 -28.14 -0.33
CA PHE A 75 4.90 -29.47 -0.84
C PHE A 75 5.58 -29.47 -2.21
N GLY A 76 5.64 -28.31 -2.85
CA GLY A 76 6.27 -28.14 -4.15
C GLY A 76 7.78 -27.97 -4.06
N PRO A 77 8.41 -27.55 -5.17
CA PRO A 77 9.85 -27.36 -5.24
C PRO A 77 10.33 -26.30 -4.23
N GLN A 78 11.54 -26.45 -3.71
CA GLN A 78 12.09 -25.57 -2.68
C GLN A 78 13.07 -24.53 -3.23
N GLY A 79 13.26 -24.52 -4.55
CA GLY A 79 14.15 -23.60 -5.25
C GLY A 79 13.41 -22.40 -5.89
N PRO A 80 14.13 -21.64 -6.74
CA PRO A 80 13.60 -20.45 -7.41
C PRO A 80 12.44 -20.74 -8.38
N GLU A 81 12.22 -22.00 -8.73
CA GLU A 81 11.11 -22.47 -9.56
C GLU A 81 9.74 -22.44 -8.85
N ASN A 82 9.71 -22.16 -7.54
CA ASN A 82 8.46 -22.07 -6.79
C ASN A 82 7.79 -20.67 -6.95
N PRO A 83 6.55 -20.59 -7.48
CA PRO A 83 5.85 -19.32 -7.70
C PRO A 83 5.26 -18.69 -6.44
N ALA A 84 5.26 -19.35 -5.28
CA ALA A 84 4.58 -18.87 -4.08
C ALA A 84 5.09 -17.50 -3.60
N GLY A 85 6.41 -17.28 -3.64
CA GLY A 85 7.02 -15.99 -3.32
C GLY A 85 6.58 -14.88 -4.28
N HIS A 86 6.53 -15.17 -5.59
CA HIS A 86 6.04 -14.22 -6.60
C HIS A 86 4.56 -13.88 -6.37
N ALA A 87 3.74 -14.87 -6.04
CA ALA A 87 2.33 -14.63 -5.79
C ALA A 87 2.10 -13.70 -4.59
N LEU A 88 2.78 -13.94 -3.47
CA LEU A 88 2.60 -13.11 -2.28
C LEU A 88 3.24 -11.72 -2.44
N PHE A 89 4.53 -11.65 -2.78
CA PHE A 89 5.29 -10.40 -2.77
C PHE A 89 5.11 -9.58 -4.05
N VAL A 90 4.86 -10.20 -5.20
CA VAL A 90 4.72 -9.47 -6.48
C VAL A 90 3.25 -9.29 -6.83
N TRP A 91 2.44 -10.34 -6.85
CA TRP A 91 1.05 -10.19 -7.32
C TRP A 91 0.13 -9.57 -6.26
N VAL A 92 0.17 -10.06 -5.02
CA VAL A 92 -0.70 -9.58 -3.94
C VAL A 92 -0.18 -8.27 -3.33
N TRP A 93 1.10 -8.18 -2.99
CA TRP A 93 1.63 -6.98 -2.36
C TRP A 93 1.80 -5.81 -3.33
N VAL A 94 2.52 -6.01 -4.44
CA VAL A 94 2.80 -4.94 -5.39
C VAL A 94 1.67 -4.79 -6.41
N GLY A 95 1.27 -5.88 -7.07
CA GLY A 95 0.31 -5.89 -8.16
C GLY A 95 -1.10 -5.47 -7.77
N LEU A 96 -1.48 -5.62 -6.49
CA LEU A 96 -2.79 -5.21 -6.02
C LEU A 96 -2.99 -3.69 -6.07
N VAL A 97 -1.94 -2.88 -5.89
CA VAL A 97 -2.03 -1.41 -5.95
C VAL A 97 -2.42 -0.91 -7.34
N PRO A 98 -1.66 -1.16 -8.43
CA PRO A 98 -2.01 -0.63 -9.75
C PRO A 98 -3.36 -1.16 -10.22
N VAL A 99 -3.67 -2.44 -9.96
CA VAL A 99 -4.98 -3.01 -10.29
C VAL A 99 -6.08 -2.29 -9.51
N SER A 100 -5.88 -1.97 -8.24
CA SER A 100 -6.87 -1.25 -7.45
C SER A 100 -7.02 0.21 -7.88
N VAL A 101 -5.92 0.88 -8.20
CA VAL A 101 -5.93 2.26 -8.73
C VAL A 101 -6.71 2.34 -10.04
N VAL A 102 -6.69 1.31 -10.88
CA VAL A 102 -7.48 1.31 -12.13
C VAL A 102 -8.93 0.90 -11.87
N PHE A 103 -9.15 -0.26 -11.24
CA PHE A 103 -10.46 -0.92 -11.18
C PHE A 103 -11.26 -0.67 -9.89
N GLY A 104 -10.70 0.05 -8.93
CA GLY A 104 -11.28 0.23 -7.60
C GLY A 104 -10.87 -0.90 -6.65
N PRO A 105 -11.61 -1.13 -5.55
CA PRO A 105 -11.23 -2.11 -4.53
C PRO A 105 -11.44 -3.55 -5.01
N VAL A 106 -10.51 -4.07 -5.80
CA VAL A 106 -10.63 -5.40 -6.42
C VAL A 106 -10.53 -6.51 -5.39
N TRP A 107 -9.75 -6.34 -4.30
CA TRP A 107 -9.55 -7.42 -3.34
C TRP A 107 -10.87 -7.85 -2.70
N ARG A 108 -11.72 -6.91 -2.29
CA ARG A 108 -13.06 -7.23 -1.74
C ARG A 108 -13.89 -8.12 -2.68
N GLN A 109 -13.71 -7.97 -3.99
CA GLN A 109 -14.46 -8.74 -5.00
C GLN A 109 -13.95 -10.17 -5.15
N VAL A 110 -12.63 -10.36 -5.00
CA VAL A 110 -11.92 -11.62 -5.29
C VAL A 110 -11.29 -12.28 -4.06
N ASN A 111 -11.45 -11.72 -2.86
CA ASN A 111 -10.79 -12.14 -1.63
C ASN A 111 -11.01 -13.65 -1.38
N PRO A 112 -9.95 -14.48 -1.44
CA PRO A 112 -10.07 -15.92 -1.28
C PRO A 112 -10.57 -16.30 0.12
N LEU A 113 -10.26 -15.51 1.15
CA LEU A 113 -10.71 -15.77 2.51
C LEU A 113 -12.21 -15.52 2.69
N ARG A 114 -12.78 -14.52 1.99
CA ARG A 114 -14.25 -14.35 1.93
C ARG A 114 -14.92 -15.51 1.22
N ALA A 115 -14.33 -15.99 0.11
CA ALA A 115 -14.84 -17.15 -0.61
C ALA A 115 -14.81 -18.40 0.28
N LEU A 116 -13.69 -18.64 0.97
CA LEU A 116 -13.53 -19.76 1.89
C LEU A 116 -14.45 -19.65 3.10
N PHE A 117 -14.61 -18.45 3.68
CA PHE A 117 -15.52 -18.21 4.80
C PHE A 117 -16.97 -18.61 4.46
N ARG A 118 -17.42 -18.26 3.25
CA ARG A 118 -18.74 -18.62 2.75
C ARG A 118 -18.86 -20.08 2.35
N LEU A 119 -17.81 -20.65 1.77
CA LEU A 119 -17.74 -22.08 1.43
C LEU A 119 -17.90 -22.94 2.69
N LEU A 120 -17.22 -22.56 3.77
CA LEU A 120 -17.30 -23.20 5.08
C LEU A 120 -18.60 -22.87 5.85
N ARG A 121 -19.48 -22.04 5.28
CA ARG A 121 -20.77 -21.62 5.87
C ARG A 121 -20.61 -21.05 7.28
N LEU A 122 -19.54 -20.29 7.50
CA LEU A 122 -19.25 -19.64 8.78
C LEU A 122 -20.29 -18.53 9.10
N PRO A 123 -20.53 -18.20 10.38
CA PRO A 123 -21.61 -17.32 10.79
C PRO A 123 -21.41 -15.90 10.27
N ALA A 124 -22.21 -15.48 9.28
CA ALA A 124 -22.08 -14.18 8.61
C ALA A 124 -22.16 -12.97 9.57
N GLY A 125 -22.99 -13.07 10.62
CA GLY A 125 -23.11 -12.06 11.68
C GLY A 125 -22.05 -12.15 12.79
N GLY A 126 -21.24 -13.20 12.79
CA GLY A 126 -20.26 -13.52 13.83
C GLY A 126 -20.87 -14.15 15.09
N LEU A 127 -20.05 -14.89 15.82
CA LEU A 127 -20.42 -15.48 17.13
C LEU A 127 -20.49 -14.42 18.25
N ARG A 128 -19.72 -13.34 18.12
CA ARG A 128 -19.69 -12.17 19.00
C ARG A 128 -19.77 -10.91 18.12
N PRO A 129 -20.97 -10.62 17.58
CA PRO A 129 -21.17 -9.49 16.70
C PRO A 129 -20.60 -8.23 17.32
N LEU A 130 -19.91 -7.42 16.53
CA LEU A 130 -19.59 -6.06 16.95
C LEU A 130 -20.94 -5.37 17.28
N SER A 131 -21.03 -4.75 18.47
CA SER A 131 -22.27 -4.12 18.96
C SER A 131 -22.90 -3.20 17.90
N ARG A 132 -24.22 -2.96 17.97
CA ARG A 132 -25.03 -2.15 17.01
C ARG A 132 -24.47 -0.76 16.65
N VAL A 133 -23.46 -0.25 17.36
CA VAL A 133 -22.67 0.94 16.98
C VAL A 133 -21.84 0.71 15.69
N TRP A 134 -21.60 -0.55 15.31
CA TRP A 134 -20.73 -0.96 14.20
C TRP A 134 -21.47 -1.59 13.00
N SER A 135 -22.78 -1.81 13.12
CA SER A 135 -23.64 -2.48 12.15
C SER A 135 -24.90 -1.64 11.90
N LEU A 136 -24.79 -0.64 11.04
CA LEU A 136 -25.94 0.01 10.41
C LEU A 136 -25.97 -0.32 8.91
N PRO A 137 -27.16 -0.45 8.30
CA PRO A 137 -27.32 -0.56 6.85
C PRO A 137 -26.76 0.68 6.13
N PRO A 138 -26.59 0.65 4.79
CA PRO A 138 -26.09 1.80 4.05
C PRO A 138 -27.12 2.93 4.10
N ALA A 139 -27.00 3.82 5.08
CA ALA A 139 -27.72 5.07 5.12
C ALA A 139 -27.04 6.09 4.16
N PRO A 140 -27.80 7.03 3.55
CA PRO A 140 -27.24 8.08 2.71
C PRO A 140 -26.25 8.96 3.50
N PRO A 141 -25.40 9.75 2.79
CA PRO A 141 -24.26 10.42 3.38
C PRO A 141 -24.74 11.57 4.27
N VAL A 142 -23.86 12.06 5.14
CA VAL A 142 -24.06 13.19 6.07
C VAL A 142 -24.54 12.76 7.46
N ARG A 143 -23.62 12.17 8.23
CA ARG A 143 -23.20 12.59 9.59
C ARG A 143 -22.50 11.41 10.28
N ALA A 144 -21.20 11.60 10.55
CA ALA A 144 -20.36 10.86 11.51
C ALA A 144 -20.87 9.47 11.92
N ALA A 145 -20.88 8.51 10.98
CA ALA A 145 -21.13 7.12 11.27
C ALA A 145 -19.90 6.54 12.01
N GLY A 146 -20.14 5.90 13.16
CA GLY A 146 -19.13 5.42 14.12
C GLY A 146 -17.87 4.91 13.43
N SER A 147 -16.75 5.61 13.67
CA SER A 147 -15.51 5.38 12.96
C SER A 147 -14.95 4.01 13.30
N VAL A 148 -15.15 3.07 12.38
CA VAL A 148 -14.69 1.70 12.52
C VAL A 148 -13.15 1.69 12.49
N SER A 149 -12.54 1.10 13.51
CA SER A 149 -11.09 1.06 13.69
C SER A 149 -10.39 0.22 12.63
N ARG A 150 -9.43 0.83 11.91
CA ARG A 150 -8.50 0.20 10.95
C ARG A 150 -7.20 -0.27 11.60
N TRP A 151 -7.07 -0.17 12.92
CA TRP A 151 -5.91 -0.68 13.65
C TRP A 151 -5.63 -2.16 13.40
N PRO A 152 -6.63 -3.06 13.35
CA PRO A 152 -6.36 -4.47 13.07
C PRO A 152 -5.69 -4.67 11.70
N ALA A 153 -6.14 -3.98 10.66
CA ALA A 153 -5.48 -4.01 9.36
C ALA A 153 -4.07 -3.40 9.38
N ALA A 154 -3.83 -2.35 10.18
CA ALA A 154 -2.49 -1.78 10.33
C ALA A 154 -1.52 -2.76 11.00
N VAL A 155 -1.98 -3.50 12.02
CA VAL A 155 -1.20 -4.56 12.68
C VAL A 155 -0.95 -5.73 11.73
N ALA A 156 -1.98 -6.17 11.00
CA ALA A 156 -1.84 -7.23 10.00
C ALA A 156 -0.87 -6.83 8.87
N LEU A 157 -0.91 -5.56 8.44
CA LEU A 157 0.04 -5.02 7.49
C LEU A 157 1.46 -5.02 8.07
N LEU A 158 1.63 -4.59 9.33
CA LEU A 158 2.94 -4.59 9.99
C LEU A 158 3.53 -6.00 10.10
N ALA A 159 2.70 -6.99 10.42
CA ALA A 159 3.11 -8.39 10.46
C ALA A 159 3.50 -8.92 9.06
N PHE A 160 2.80 -8.50 8.01
CA PHE A 160 3.15 -8.81 6.63
C PHE A 160 4.49 -8.18 6.22
N VAL A 161 4.67 -6.87 6.42
CA VAL A 161 5.94 -6.21 6.02
C VAL A 161 7.12 -6.65 6.90
N TRP A 162 6.87 -7.13 8.12
CA TRP A 162 7.92 -7.76 8.93
C TRP A 162 8.37 -9.10 8.33
N LEU A 163 7.42 -9.93 7.84
CA LEU A 163 7.77 -11.13 7.06
C LEU A 163 8.63 -10.75 5.85
N GLU A 164 8.18 -9.76 5.09
CA GLU A 164 8.84 -9.30 3.87
C GLU A 164 10.24 -8.73 4.13
N LEU A 165 10.44 -7.95 5.21
CA LEU A 165 11.64 -7.11 5.35
C LEU A 165 12.60 -7.57 6.44
N VAL A 166 12.15 -8.41 7.38
CA VAL A 166 12.96 -8.76 8.57
C VAL A 166 13.02 -10.26 8.82
N ALA A 167 11.96 -11.01 8.52
CA ALA A 167 11.88 -12.41 8.93
C ALA A 167 13.05 -13.25 8.38
N PRO A 168 13.57 -14.18 9.19
CA PRO A 168 14.57 -15.13 8.73
C PRO A 168 13.96 -16.05 7.68
N HIS A 169 14.76 -16.41 6.66
CA HIS A 169 14.33 -17.30 5.58
C HIS A 169 13.06 -16.82 4.85
N ARG A 170 12.81 -15.51 4.79
CA ARG A 170 11.65 -14.90 4.12
C ARG A 170 11.47 -15.24 2.63
N GLY A 171 12.50 -15.77 1.98
CA GLY A 171 12.45 -16.26 0.59
C GLY A 171 12.15 -17.76 0.46
N ASP A 172 12.10 -18.49 1.57
CA ASP A 172 11.79 -19.93 1.59
C ASP A 172 10.29 -20.13 1.31
N PRO A 173 9.92 -20.95 0.30
CA PRO A 173 8.52 -21.24 0.01
C PRO A 173 7.73 -21.77 1.21
N VAL A 174 8.33 -22.59 2.07
CA VAL A 174 7.62 -23.15 3.24
C VAL A 174 7.29 -22.05 4.24
N VAL A 175 8.19 -21.08 4.44
CA VAL A 175 7.95 -19.93 5.31
C VAL A 175 6.80 -19.07 4.77
N VAL A 176 6.78 -18.84 3.46
CA VAL A 176 5.68 -18.13 2.77
C VAL A 176 4.36 -18.88 2.93
N GLY A 177 4.35 -20.19 2.68
CA GLY A 177 3.17 -21.04 2.81
C GLY A 177 2.62 -21.08 4.25
N ALA A 178 3.52 -21.25 5.23
CA ALA A 178 3.16 -21.24 6.65
C ALA A 178 2.58 -19.89 7.08
N TRP A 179 3.16 -18.78 6.62
CA TRP A 179 2.62 -17.45 6.90
C TRP A 179 1.24 -17.26 6.28
N LEU A 180 1.03 -17.67 5.02
CA LEU A 180 -0.28 -17.58 4.35
C LEU A 180 -1.35 -18.39 5.08
N LEU A 181 -1.02 -19.59 5.55
CA LEU A 181 -1.92 -20.40 6.37
C LEU A 181 -2.21 -19.73 7.71
N GLY A 182 -1.19 -19.24 8.41
CA GLY A 182 -1.36 -18.52 9.68
C GLY A 182 -2.23 -17.27 9.52
N TYR A 183 -1.98 -16.48 8.47
CA TYR A 183 -2.79 -15.32 8.11
C TYR A 183 -4.24 -15.71 7.85
N ALA A 184 -4.48 -16.76 7.04
CA ALA A 184 -5.82 -17.26 6.75
C ALA A 184 -6.56 -17.70 8.02
N VAL A 185 -5.89 -18.44 8.91
CA VAL A 185 -6.46 -18.90 10.19
C VAL A 185 -6.84 -17.72 11.07
N VAL A 186 -5.95 -16.74 11.26
CA VAL A 186 -6.21 -15.56 12.09
C VAL A 186 -7.41 -14.78 11.54
N GLN A 187 -7.43 -14.51 10.22
CA GLN A 187 -8.49 -13.71 9.63
C GLN A 187 -9.84 -14.44 9.58
N LEU A 188 -9.86 -15.74 9.32
CA LEU A 188 -11.07 -16.55 9.40
C LEU A 188 -11.58 -16.66 10.83
N ALA A 189 -10.70 -16.83 11.82
CA ALA A 189 -11.09 -16.84 13.23
C ALA A 189 -11.71 -15.50 13.64
N CYS A 190 -11.08 -14.39 13.30
CA CYS A 190 -11.62 -13.06 13.59
C CYS A 190 -12.94 -12.79 12.84
N ALA A 191 -13.06 -13.21 11.57
CA ALA A 191 -14.31 -13.11 10.82
C ALA A 191 -15.42 -14.00 11.40
N THR A 192 -15.08 -15.19 11.91
CA THR A 192 -16.03 -16.09 12.59
C THR A 192 -16.53 -15.47 13.90
N LEU A 193 -15.65 -14.78 14.62
CA LEU A 193 -16.01 -14.10 15.86
C LEU A 193 -16.81 -12.81 15.59
N ARG A 194 -16.43 -11.99 14.60
CA ARG A 194 -16.91 -10.61 14.44
C ARG A 194 -17.87 -10.41 13.26
N GLY A 195 -18.04 -11.41 12.41
CA GLY A 195 -18.82 -11.37 11.18
C GLY A 195 -17.96 -11.14 9.94
N GLU A 196 -18.55 -11.39 8.76
CA GLU A 196 -17.84 -11.30 7.47
C GLU A 196 -17.31 -9.89 7.16
N GLU A 197 -17.93 -8.86 7.74
CA GLU A 197 -17.46 -7.47 7.67
C GLU A 197 -16.09 -7.25 8.32
N TRP A 198 -15.56 -8.23 9.07
CA TRP A 198 -14.18 -8.20 9.57
C TRP A 198 -13.16 -7.97 8.45
N PHE A 199 -13.31 -8.64 7.30
CA PHE A 199 -12.32 -8.54 6.22
C PHE A 199 -12.18 -7.10 5.73
N ALA A 200 -13.26 -6.32 5.63
CA ALA A 200 -13.18 -4.91 5.21
C ALA A 200 -12.40 -3.99 6.17
N ARG A 201 -11.98 -4.50 7.35
CA ARG A 201 -11.47 -3.72 8.49
C ARG A 201 -10.16 -4.27 9.06
N GLY A 202 -10.02 -5.60 9.04
CA GLY A 202 -8.89 -6.34 9.60
C GLY A 202 -8.03 -7.03 8.55
N ASP A 203 -8.54 -7.31 7.36
CA ASP A 203 -7.72 -7.76 6.23
C ASP A 203 -6.92 -6.58 5.70
N CYS A 204 -5.60 -6.64 5.90
CA CYS A 204 -4.70 -5.60 5.43
C CYS A 204 -4.76 -5.44 3.91
N PHE A 205 -4.88 -6.52 3.13
CA PHE A 205 -4.94 -6.46 1.68
C PHE A 205 -6.28 -5.90 1.18
N GLU A 206 -7.38 -6.15 1.92
CA GLU A 206 -8.67 -5.51 1.60
C GLU A 206 -8.65 -4.01 1.88
N VAL A 207 -8.11 -3.58 3.03
CA VAL A 207 -7.95 -2.16 3.35
C VAL A 207 -6.97 -1.48 2.40
N TYR A 208 -5.88 -2.15 2.05
CA TYR A 208 -4.89 -1.69 1.08
C TYR A 208 -5.51 -1.45 -0.30
N SER A 209 -6.25 -2.43 -0.82
CA SER A 209 -6.99 -2.33 -2.07
C SER A 209 -8.10 -1.27 -2.02
N GLU A 210 -8.79 -1.13 -0.88
CA GLU A 210 -9.82 -0.09 -0.70
C GLU A 210 -9.25 1.32 -0.75
N LEU A 211 -8.13 1.56 -0.06
CA LEU A 211 -7.48 2.87 -0.05
C LEU A 211 -6.87 3.20 -1.41
N ALA A 212 -6.14 2.28 -2.04
CA ALA A 212 -5.64 2.45 -3.41
C ALA A 212 -6.78 2.70 -4.41
N GLY A 213 -7.89 1.97 -4.26
CA GLY A 213 -9.07 2.07 -5.10
C GLY A 213 -9.84 3.39 -5.00
N ARG A 214 -9.55 4.24 -4.01
CA ARG A 214 -10.10 5.61 -3.93
C ARG A 214 -9.62 6.49 -5.07
N LEU A 215 -8.49 6.15 -5.70
CA LEU A 215 -7.97 6.82 -6.89
C LEU A 215 -8.57 6.29 -8.21
N SER A 216 -9.52 5.36 -8.16
CA SER A 216 -10.04 4.76 -9.39
C SER A 216 -10.93 5.69 -10.20
N PRO A 217 -10.58 5.99 -11.47
CA PRO A 217 -11.44 6.74 -12.37
C PRO A 217 -12.67 5.93 -12.82
N LEU A 218 -12.62 4.60 -12.71
CA LEU A 218 -13.75 3.71 -13.02
C LEU A 218 -14.80 3.70 -11.90
N ARG A 219 -14.38 3.99 -10.66
CA ARG A 219 -15.25 4.10 -9.49
C ARG A 219 -15.75 5.52 -9.27
N HIS A 220 -14.87 6.51 -9.40
CA HIS A 220 -15.13 7.91 -9.14
C HIS A 220 -14.93 8.75 -10.40
N ARG A 221 -15.92 9.59 -10.74
CA ARG A 221 -15.78 10.54 -11.87
C ARG A 221 -14.57 11.47 -11.68
N ASN A 222 -14.27 11.82 -10.43
CA ASN A 222 -13.05 12.51 -10.04
C ASN A 222 -12.32 11.66 -8.98
N PRO A 223 -11.21 10.99 -9.33
CA PRO A 223 -10.39 10.22 -8.39
C PRO A 223 -10.01 10.95 -7.10
N LEU A 224 -9.65 12.23 -7.21
CA LEU A 224 -9.21 13.02 -6.05
C LEU A 224 -10.37 13.24 -5.08
N ALA A 225 -11.61 13.33 -5.57
CA ALA A 225 -12.78 13.38 -4.69
C ALA A 225 -13.01 12.05 -3.95
N GLY A 226 -12.69 10.91 -4.57
CA GLY A 226 -12.73 9.61 -3.89
C GLY A 226 -11.82 9.58 -2.66
N VAL A 227 -10.60 10.10 -2.82
CA VAL A 227 -9.62 10.22 -1.73
C VAL A 227 -10.08 11.23 -0.67
N ALA A 228 -10.48 12.44 -1.10
CA ALA A 228 -10.79 13.55 -0.22
C ALA A 228 -12.05 13.34 0.66
N HIS A 229 -12.85 12.30 0.36
CA HIS A 229 -14.00 11.87 1.15
C HIS A 229 -13.80 10.50 1.79
N THR A 230 -12.56 10.02 1.86
CA THR A 230 -12.22 8.85 2.65
C THR A 230 -12.53 9.14 4.11
N ALA A 231 -13.40 8.33 4.71
CA ALA A 231 -13.81 8.52 6.10
C ALA A 231 -12.59 8.51 7.03
N ALA A 232 -12.37 9.66 7.69
CA ALA A 232 -11.49 9.77 8.83
C ALA A 232 -11.90 8.75 9.89
N GLY A 233 -10.92 8.08 10.50
CA GLY A 233 -11.21 7.06 11.49
C GLY A 233 -9.97 6.50 12.17
N PRO A 234 -10.13 5.90 13.36
CA PRO A 234 -9.04 5.38 14.15
C PRO A 234 -8.29 4.34 13.33
N GLY A 235 -6.96 4.48 13.29
CA GLY A 235 -6.09 3.54 12.59
C GLY A 235 -5.80 3.88 11.11
N LEU A 236 -6.46 4.84 10.47
CA LEU A 236 -6.09 5.24 9.09
C LEU A 236 -4.65 5.75 9.03
N ALA A 237 -4.29 6.67 9.93
CA ALA A 237 -2.93 7.19 10.03
C ALA A 237 -1.92 6.07 10.36
N ALA A 238 -2.29 5.10 11.18
CA ALA A 238 -1.42 3.97 11.50
C ALA A 238 -1.23 3.06 10.28
N PHE A 239 -2.29 2.78 9.53
CA PHE A 239 -2.21 1.98 8.30
C PHE A 239 -1.32 2.66 7.26
N LEU A 240 -1.53 3.95 6.99
CA LEU A 240 -0.70 4.72 6.07
C LEU A 240 0.75 4.85 6.56
N ALA A 241 0.95 4.95 7.87
CA ALA A 241 2.30 4.99 8.45
C ALA A 241 3.04 3.67 8.28
N VAL A 242 2.36 2.53 8.41
CA VAL A 242 2.97 1.22 8.14
C VAL A 242 3.19 1.03 6.64
N TRP A 243 2.21 1.36 5.80
CA TRP A 243 2.33 1.26 4.34
C TRP A 243 3.52 2.07 3.83
N TRP A 244 3.57 3.36 4.13
CA TRP A 244 4.66 4.21 3.64
C TRP A 244 5.96 3.97 4.40
N GLY A 245 5.92 3.88 5.74
CA GLY A 245 7.10 3.69 6.58
C GLY A 245 7.85 2.39 6.34
N SER A 246 7.15 1.30 6.01
CA SER A 246 7.80 0.04 5.61
C SER A 246 8.55 0.17 4.28
N THR A 247 8.04 0.95 3.33
CA THR A 247 8.71 1.17 2.04
C THR A 247 9.96 2.04 2.21
N ILE A 248 9.94 3.01 3.14
CA ILE A 248 11.13 3.76 3.56
C ILE A 248 12.14 2.81 4.20
N PHE A 249 11.70 1.95 5.11
CA PHE A 249 12.57 0.97 5.77
C PHE A 249 13.19 0.01 4.76
N ASP A 250 12.43 -0.51 3.80
CA ASP A 250 12.95 -1.35 2.72
C ASP A 250 14.04 -0.62 1.93
N SER A 251 13.90 0.69 1.71
CA SER A 251 14.93 1.46 1.03
C SER A 251 16.18 1.68 1.87
N ALA A 252 16.00 2.09 3.13
CA ALA A 252 17.11 2.31 4.05
C ALA A 252 17.88 1.01 4.34
N SER A 253 17.15 -0.11 4.46
CA SER A 253 17.72 -1.42 4.78
C SER A 253 18.44 -2.09 3.62
N GLY A 254 18.21 -1.64 2.39
CA GLY A 254 19.00 -2.02 1.21
C GLY A 254 20.38 -1.38 1.14
N SER A 255 20.64 -0.31 1.90
CA SER A 255 21.89 0.46 1.78
C SER A 255 23.13 -0.28 2.32
N PRO A 256 24.33 -0.06 1.74
CA PRO A 256 25.58 -0.62 2.26
C PRO A 256 25.88 -0.21 3.71
N ALA A 257 25.47 0.99 4.11
CA ALA A 257 25.64 1.50 5.47
C ALA A 257 24.82 0.67 6.48
N TRP A 258 23.59 0.32 6.13
CA TRP A 258 22.76 -0.55 6.97
C TRP A 258 23.33 -1.96 7.07
N ALA A 259 23.77 -2.54 5.93
CA ALA A 259 24.42 -3.85 5.92
C ALA A 259 25.67 -3.88 6.83
N GLY A 260 26.53 -2.86 6.74
CA GLY A 260 27.70 -2.73 7.61
C GLY A 260 27.36 -2.49 9.08
N PHE A 261 26.25 -1.80 9.37
CA PHE A 261 25.75 -1.67 10.75
C PHE A 261 25.29 -3.03 11.31
N LEU A 262 24.45 -3.76 10.58
CA LEU A 262 23.95 -5.07 11.03
C LEU A 262 25.08 -6.08 11.24
N GLN A 263 26.10 -6.06 10.37
CA GLN A 263 27.27 -6.91 10.50
C GLN A 263 28.06 -6.63 11.79
N ARG A 264 28.20 -5.36 12.18
CA ARG A 264 28.92 -4.96 13.41
C ARG A 264 28.10 -5.18 14.68
N ALA A 265 26.81 -4.86 14.64
CA ALA A 265 25.94 -4.92 15.80
C ALA A 265 25.61 -6.37 16.20
N GLY A 266 25.61 -7.29 15.23
CA GLY A 266 25.07 -8.63 15.41
C GLY A 266 23.54 -8.60 15.54
N ASN A 267 22.86 -9.73 15.41
CA ASN A 267 21.40 -9.84 15.60
C ASN A 267 20.53 -9.02 14.61
N PRO A 268 20.53 -9.37 13.31
CA PRO A 268 19.76 -8.67 12.27
C PRO A 268 18.24 -8.65 12.52
N ILE A 269 17.69 -9.63 13.24
CA ILE A 269 16.26 -9.70 13.55
C ILE A 269 15.87 -8.58 14.52
N LEU A 270 16.64 -8.40 15.60
CA LEU A 270 16.34 -7.36 16.60
C LEU A 270 16.42 -5.97 15.97
N TYR A 271 17.52 -5.66 15.31
CA TYR A 271 17.74 -4.33 14.73
C TYR A 271 16.86 -4.07 13.50
N GLY A 272 16.58 -5.09 12.69
CA GLY A 272 15.60 -5.00 11.60
C GLY A 272 14.19 -4.72 12.12
N SER A 273 13.76 -5.44 13.16
CA SER A 273 12.44 -5.22 13.78
C SER A 273 12.34 -3.84 14.41
N ALA A 274 13.37 -3.43 15.16
CA ALA A 274 13.43 -2.12 15.79
C ALA A 274 13.43 -0.99 14.76
N GLY A 275 14.22 -1.11 13.68
CA GLY A 275 14.27 -0.14 12.59
C GLY A 275 12.94 0.02 11.87
N LEU A 276 12.27 -1.09 11.53
CA LEU A 276 10.96 -1.09 10.90
C LEU A 276 9.91 -0.42 11.80
N ILE A 277 9.83 -0.81 13.08
CA ILE A 277 8.88 -0.24 14.04
C ILE A 277 9.16 1.25 14.25
N LEU A 278 10.43 1.64 14.41
CA LEU A 278 10.84 3.02 14.62
C LEU A 278 10.45 3.91 13.46
N LEU A 279 10.71 3.50 12.21
CA LEU A 279 10.33 4.29 11.04
C LEU A 279 8.81 4.40 10.90
N CYS A 280 8.07 3.31 11.03
CA CYS A 280 6.61 3.34 11.03
C CYS A 280 6.06 4.25 12.15
N ALA A 281 6.65 4.23 13.34
CA ALA A 281 6.26 5.10 14.46
C ALA A 281 6.60 6.57 14.18
N LEU A 282 7.77 6.87 13.62
CA LEU A 282 8.17 8.23 13.26
C LEU A 282 7.19 8.84 12.24
N VAL A 283 6.84 8.07 11.21
CA VAL A 283 5.83 8.45 10.22
C VAL A 283 4.46 8.66 10.88
N LEU A 284 4.05 7.76 11.78
CA LEU A 284 2.77 7.93 12.48
C LEU A 284 2.76 9.23 13.30
N VAL A 285 3.83 9.51 14.03
CA VAL A 285 3.96 10.71 14.86
C VAL A 285 3.94 11.96 14.00
N SER A 286 4.73 12.02 12.92
CA SER A 286 4.76 13.19 12.03
C SER A 286 3.40 13.46 11.38
N VAL A 287 2.69 12.42 10.91
CA VAL A 287 1.34 12.56 10.35
C VAL A 287 0.37 13.10 11.42
N ARG A 288 0.43 12.58 12.65
CA ARG A 288 -0.48 13.00 13.73
C ARG A 288 -0.21 14.40 14.25
N LEU A 289 1.05 14.83 14.27
CA LEU A 289 1.43 16.17 14.72
C LEU A 289 1.12 17.22 13.67
N LEU A 290 1.38 16.91 12.39
CA LEU A 290 1.34 17.89 11.31
C LEU A 290 -0.05 17.95 10.64
N SER A 291 -0.88 16.92 10.78
CA SER A 291 -2.30 16.94 10.38
C SER A 291 -3.20 17.49 11.49
N ARG A 292 -2.79 18.53 12.22
CA ARG A 292 -3.60 19.23 13.22
C ARG A 292 -3.63 20.73 12.90
N PRO A 293 -4.79 21.40 13.03
CA PRO A 293 -6.01 20.94 13.71
C PRO A 293 -6.96 20.07 12.86
N GLN A 294 -6.71 19.91 11.56
CA GLN A 294 -7.62 19.24 10.63
C GLN A 294 -7.08 17.87 10.24
N ASP A 295 -7.90 16.80 10.29
CA ASP A 295 -7.47 15.46 9.89
C ASP A 295 -7.30 15.35 8.37
N LEU A 296 -6.09 15.67 7.90
CA LEU A 296 -5.67 15.62 6.49
C LEU A 296 -5.04 14.27 6.12
N THR A 297 -5.15 13.24 6.97
CA THR A 297 -4.49 11.94 6.78
C THR A 297 -4.80 11.30 5.42
N ALA A 298 -6.02 11.44 4.90
CA ALA A 298 -6.42 10.86 3.62
C ALA A 298 -5.62 11.43 2.42
N SER A 299 -5.10 12.65 2.53
CA SER A 299 -4.26 13.27 1.50
C SER A 299 -2.92 12.55 1.26
N LEU A 300 -2.54 11.63 2.16
CA LEU A 300 -1.32 10.83 2.03
C LEU A 300 -1.55 9.55 1.20
N ILE A 301 -2.78 9.17 0.91
CA ILE A 301 -3.09 7.98 0.10
C ILE A 301 -2.43 8.06 -1.29
N PRO A 302 -2.52 9.17 -2.05
CA PRO A 302 -1.87 9.27 -3.35
C PRO A 302 -0.35 9.24 -3.26
N ILE A 303 0.23 9.76 -2.17
CA ILE A 303 1.67 9.69 -1.92
C ILE A 303 2.11 8.25 -1.69
N ALA A 304 1.42 7.52 -0.81
CA ALA A 304 1.72 6.11 -0.54
C ALA A 304 1.60 5.25 -1.81
N VAL A 305 0.55 5.46 -2.61
CA VAL A 305 0.36 4.78 -3.90
C VAL A 305 1.48 5.11 -4.89
N GLY A 306 1.76 6.40 -5.10
CA GLY A 306 2.81 6.83 -6.03
C GLY A 306 4.18 6.27 -5.64
N TYR A 307 4.48 6.26 -4.34
CA TYR A 307 5.72 5.72 -3.81
C TYR A 307 5.82 4.20 -3.98
N THR A 308 4.77 3.44 -3.63
CA THR A 308 4.75 1.98 -3.85
C THR A 308 4.92 1.63 -5.32
N LEU A 309 4.22 2.32 -6.22
CA LEU A 309 4.33 2.07 -7.66
C LEU A 309 5.73 2.38 -8.18
N ALA A 310 6.33 3.49 -7.77
CA ALA A 310 7.69 3.85 -8.16
C ALA A 310 8.70 2.82 -7.62
N HIS A 311 8.63 2.55 -6.33
CA HIS A 311 9.58 1.70 -5.62
C HIS A 311 9.63 0.26 -6.15
N TYR A 312 8.47 -0.30 -6.48
CA TYR A 312 8.36 -1.68 -6.96
C TYR A 312 8.15 -1.80 -8.47
N LEU A 313 8.35 -0.73 -9.25
CA LEU A 313 8.09 -0.73 -10.70
C LEU A 313 8.87 -1.83 -11.44
N SER A 314 10.18 -1.91 -11.21
CA SER A 314 11.06 -2.91 -11.84
C SER A 314 10.64 -4.33 -11.44
N LEU A 315 10.35 -4.53 -10.15
CA LEU A 315 9.88 -5.82 -9.62
C LEU A 315 8.59 -6.25 -10.31
N LEU A 316 7.63 -5.33 -10.45
CA LEU A 316 6.36 -5.62 -11.12
C LEU A 316 6.56 -6.00 -12.60
N LEU A 317 7.41 -5.29 -13.33
CA LEU A 317 7.62 -5.53 -14.76
C LEU A 317 8.38 -6.83 -15.05
N VAL A 318 9.36 -7.17 -14.21
CA VAL A 318 10.22 -8.33 -14.44
C VAL A 318 9.65 -9.59 -13.79
N GLU A 319 9.22 -9.50 -12.54
CA GLU A 319 8.86 -10.68 -11.75
C GLU A 319 7.39 -11.09 -11.89
N THR A 320 6.50 -10.21 -12.36
CA THR A 320 5.10 -10.61 -12.61
C THR A 320 4.99 -11.66 -13.71
N PRO A 321 5.56 -11.46 -14.92
CA PRO A 321 5.46 -12.45 -15.98
C PRO A 321 6.31 -13.69 -15.67
N ARG A 322 7.45 -13.52 -15.00
CA ARG A 322 8.29 -14.64 -14.56
C ARG A 322 7.55 -15.58 -13.60
N GLY A 323 6.90 -15.03 -12.57
CA GLY A 323 6.09 -15.84 -11.65
C GLY A 323 4.94 -16.55 -12.36
N LEU A 324 4.35 -15.92 -13.38
CA LEU A 324 3.27 -16.53 -14.16
C LEU A 324 3.79 -17.70 -14.99
N LEU A 325 4.94 -17.51 -15.63
CA LEU A 325 5.64 -18.53 -16.40
C LEU A 325 5.99 -19.74 -15.53
N LEU A 326 6.59 -19.52 -14.36
CA LEU A 326 6.87 -20.58 -13.38
C LEU A 326 5.61 -21.34 -12.97
N THR A 327 4.49 -20.62 -12.80
CA THR A 327 3.21 -21.22 -12.45
C THR A 327 2.70 -22.13 -13.57
N VAL A 328 2.69 -21.68 -14.83
CA VAL A 328 2.15 -22.48 -15.94
C VAL A 328 3.08 -23.62 -16.37
N GLN A 329 4.40 -23.47 -16.20
CA GLN A 329 5.38 -24.51 -16.48
C GLN A 329 5.21 -25.74 -15.59
N GLN A 330 4.75 -25.57 -14.34
CA GLN A 330 4.42 -26.70 -13.47
C GLN A 330 3.22 -27.53 -13.98
N TRP A 331 2.46 -27.02 -14.94
CA TRP A 331 1.36 -27.72 -15.63
C TRP A 331 1.79 -28.26 -17.00
N GLY A 332 3.08 -28.26 -17.32
CA GLY A 332 3.61 -28.69 -18.61
C GLY A 332 3.35 -27.71 -19.76
N VAL A 333 3.03 -26.44 -19.45
CA VAL A 333 2.75 -25.40 -20.44
C VAL A 333 3.95 -24.46 -20.55
N ALA A 334 4.34 -24.09 -21.77
CA ALA A 334 5.46 -23.18 -22.04
C ALA A 334 6.80 -23.67 -21.44
N GLU A 335 7.03 -24.99 -21.48
CA GLU A 335 8.31 -25.59 -21.10
C GLU A 335 9.46 -25.00 -21.93
N GLY A 336 10.57 -24.68 -21.28
CA GLY A 336 11.77 -24.12 -21.93
C GLY A 336 11.63 -22.67 -22.40
N VAL A 337 10.45 -22.04 -22.26
CA VAL A 337 10.30 -20.61 -22.49
C VAL A 337 10.97 -19.86 -21.33
N GLU A 338 11.70 -18.79 -21.66
CA GLU A 338 12.32 -17.90 -20.67
C GLU A 338 11.76 -16.48 -20.81
N TRP A 339 11.63 -15.77 -19.68
CA TRP A 339 11.22 -14.37 -19.64
C TRP A 339 12.41 -13.49 -19.24
N ASN A 340 13.16 -13.03 -20.23
CA ASN A 340 14.36 -12.22 -20.05
C ASN A 340 14.08 -10.76 -20.43
N VAL A 341 13.39 -10.03 -19.55
CA VAL A 341 13.19 -8.58 -19.72
C VAL A 341 14.36 -7.83 -19.12
N VAL A 342 14.97 -6.96 -19.94
CA VAL A 342 16.01 -6.03 -19.51
C VAL A 342 15.38 -4.65 -19.35
N PRO A 343 15.17 -4.14 -18.12
CA PRO A 343 14.63 -2.80 -17.91
C PRO A 343 15.61 -1.74 -18.43
N MET A 344 15.10 -0.73 -19.13
CA MET A 344 15.89 0.43 -19.54
C MET A 344 16.04 1.41 -18.36
N PRO A 345 17.24 1.59 -17.77
CA PRO A 345 17.37 2.32 -16.50
C PRO A 345 16.82 3.75 -16.55
N GLY A 346 17.12 4.51 -17.61
CA GLY A 346 16.61 5.88 -17.76
C GLY A 346 15.09 5.99 -17.90
N VAL A 347 14.43 5.01 -18.51
CA VAL A 347 12.96 4.98 -18.63
C VAL A 347 12.32 4.64 -17.30
N ILE A 348 12.86 3.64 -16.60
CA ILE A 348 12.42 3.26 -15.26
C ILE A 348 12.59 4.44 -14.30
N ALA A 349 13.76 5.07 -14.29
CA ALA A 349 14.05 6.28 -13.53
C ALA A 349 12.99 7.37 -13.71
N GLY A 350 12.75 7.75 -14.97
CA GLY A 350 11.79 8.78 -15.31
C GLY A 350 10.38 8.41 -14.87
N ALA A 351 9.98 7.15 -15.04
CA ALA A 351 8.69 6.66 -14.57
C ALA A 351 8.56 6.69 -13.04
N GLN A 352 9.60 6.25 -12.31
CA GLN A 352 9.63 6.25 -10.84
C GLN A 352 9.50 7.66 -10.28
N ILE A 353 10.33 8.60 -10.78
CA ILE A 353 10.25 10.01 -10.38
C ILE A 353 8.86 10.56 -10.70
N THR A 354 8.35 10.34 -11.91
CA THR A 354 7.01 10.82 -12.33
C THR A 354 5.91 10.29 -11.41
N LEU A 355 5.92 9.00 -11.06
CA LEU A 355 4.94 8.38 -10.17
C LEU A 355 4.97 9.00 -8.76
N ILE A 356 6.16 9.27 -8.22
CA ILE A 356 6.31 9.97 -6.93
C ILE A 356 5.75 11.39 -7.01
N LEU A 357 6.11 12.15 -8.03
CA LEU A 357 5.68 13.55 -8.19
C LEU A 357 4.16 13.65 -8.38
N LEU A 358 3.57 12.79 -9.22
CA LEU A 358 2.12 12.75 -9.42
C LEU A 358 1.37 12.42 -8.11
N GLY A 359 1.90 11.48 -7.32
CA GLY A 359 1.36 11.16 -6.00
C GLY A 359 1.36 12.37 -5.06
N HIS A 360 2.45 13.14 -5.02
CA HIS A 360 2.55 14.34 -4.19
C HIS A 360 1.66 15.48 -4.68
N VAL A 361 1.62 15.75 -5.99
CA VAL A 361 0.73 16.78 -6.56
C VAL A 361 -0.73 16.44 -6.26
N ALA A 362 -1.14 15.18 -6.44
CA ALA A 362 -2.48 14.71 -6.08
C ALA A 362 -2.75 14.86 -4.57
N GLY A 363 -1.77 14.54 -3.72
CA GLY A 363 -1.84 14.71 -2.27
C GLY A 363 -2.04 16.17 -1.86
N VAL A 364 -1.27 17.10 -2.43
CA VAL A 364 -1.38 18.55 -2.18
C VAL A 364 -2.77 19.07 -2.56
N VAL A 365 -3.28 18.70 -3.75
CA VAL A 365 -4.62 19.09 -4.19
C VAL A 365 -5.69 18.59 -3.23
N VAL A 366 -5.59 17.34 -2.80
CA VAL A 366 -6.54 16.74 -1.84
C VAL A 366 -6.45 17.42 -0.47
N ALA A 367 -5.25 17.66 0.03
CA ALA A 367 -5.02 18.32 1.32
C ALA A 367 -5.64 19.72 1.34
N HIS A 368 -5.37 20.53 0.31
CA HIS A 368 -5.90 21.88 0.20
C HIS A 368 -7.43 21.91 0.11
N ASP A 369 -8.02 21.05 -0.72
CA ASP A 369 -9.48 20.97 -0.82
C ASP A 369 -10.14 20.54 0.50
N MET A 370 -9.56 19.54 1.18
CA MET A 370 -10.01 19.12 2.51
C MET A 370 -9.91 20.26 3.52
N ALA A 371 -8.85 21.07 3.46
CA ALA A 371 -8.63 22.13 4.41
C ALA A 371 -9.57 23.33 4.23
N LEU A 372 -9.84 23.70 2.98
CA LEU A 372 -10.90 24.66 2.65
C LEU A 372 -12.28 24.17 3.10
N ARG A 373 -12.56 22.86 3.02
CA ARG A 373 -13.83 22.28 3.53
C ARG A 373 -13.92 22.30 5.04
N ALA A 374 -12.81 22.12 5.73
CA ALA A 374 -12.77 22.11 7.19
C ALA A 374 -12.85 23.53 7.79
N THR A 375 -12.49 24.57 7.02
CA THR A 375 -12.44 25.96 7.50
C THR A 375 -13.19 26.95 6.60
N PRO A 376 -14.49 26.73 6.30
CA PRO A 376 -15.22 27.52 5.32
C PRO A 376 -15.39 29.00 5.70
N GLU A 377 -15.33 29.33 6.99
CA GLU A 377 -15.50 30.69 7.51
C GLU A 377 -14.18 31.44 7.76
N ARG A 378 -13.03 30.76 7.62
CA ARG A 378 -11.73 31.38 7.85
C ARG A 378 -11.24 32.17 6.63
N PRO A 379 -10.47 33.26 6.83
CA PRO A 379 -9.83 33.95 5.72
C PRO A 379 -8.81 33.01 5.03
N PRO A 380 -8.66 33.09 3.70
CA PRO A 380 -7.79 32.17 2.94
C PRO A 380 -6.35 32.09 3.45
N LEU A 381 -5.78 33.21 3.91
CA LEU A 381 -4.42 33.26 4.46
C LEU A 381 -4.27 32.43 5.74
N ALA A 382 -5.31 32.37 6.58
CA ALA A 382 -5.29 31.55 7.80
C ALA A 382 -5.36 30.06 7.46
N THR A 383 -6.19 29.67 6.49
CA THR A 383 -6.25 28.29 6.00
C THR A 383 -4.91 27.84 5.40
N LEU A 384 -4.25 28.70 4.62
CA LEU A 384 -2.91 28.40 4.08
C LEU A 384 -1.85 28.26 5.18
N ALA A 385 -1.92 29.05 6.24
CA ALA A 385 -1.01 28.94 7.38
C ALA A 385 -1.21 27.60 8.13
N ASP A 386 -2.47 27.14 8.27
CA ASP A 386 -2.79 25.84 8.88
C ASP A 386 -2.29 24.65 8.01
N GLU A 387 -2.15 24.83 6.69
CA GLU A 387 -1.67 23.79 5.76
C GLU A 387 -0.14 23.69 5.69
N LEU A 388 0.59 24.76 6.04
CA LEU A 388 2.04 24.84 5.90
C LEU A 388 2.79 23.67 6.57
N PRO A 389 2.43 23.21 7.79
CA PRO A 389 3.09 22.04 8.40
C PRO A 389 2.96 20.76 7.58
N VAL A 390 1.79 20.53 6.95
CA VAL A 390 1.58 19.36 6.07
C VAL A 390 2.34 19.50 4.76
N VAL A 391 2.41 20.70 4.18
CA VAL A 391 3.18 20.94 2.96
C VAL A 391 4.67 20.71 3.19
N LEU A 392 5.21 21.21 4.31
CA LEU A 392 6.59 20.94 4.71
C LEU A 392 6.85 19.45 4.93
N LEU A 393 5.88 18.73 5.52
CA LEU A 393 5.94 17.28 5.64
C LEU A 393 6.02 16.61 4.27
N MET A 394 5.15 16.98 3.33
CA MET A 394 5.12 16.44 1.98
C MET A 394 6.43 16.71 1.22
N ILE A 395 7.03 17.89 1.40
CA ILE A 395 8.36 18.21 0.85
C ILE A 395 9.40 17.26 1.44
N GLY A 396 9.45 17.12 2.77
CA GLY A 396 10.38 16.21 3.44
C GLY A 396 10.21 14.76 2.99
N TYR A 397 8.98 14.31 2.78
CA TYR A 397 8.65 12.98 2.28
C TYR A 397 9.06 12.79 0.82
N THR A 398 8.88 13.80 -0.01
CA THR A 398 9.37 13.81 -1.40
C THR A 398 10.88 13.68 -1.43
N TRP A 399 11.56 14.46 -0.59
CA TRP A 399 13.02 14.48 -0.50
C TRP A 399 13.56 13.12 -0.03
N ALA A 400 13.00 12.59 1.06
CA ALA A 400 13.36 11.27 1.58
C ALA A 400 13.10 10.18 0.53
N GLY A 401 11.93 10.20 -0.11
CA GLY A 401 11.56 9.19 -1.11
C GLY A 401 12.46 9.23 -2.35
N LEU A 402 12.73 10.42 -2.89
CA LEU A 402 13.63 10.56 -4.03
C LEU A 402 15.07 10.21 -3.65
N PHE A 403 15.57 10.65 -2.49
CA PHE A 403 16.91 10.30 -2.03
C PHE A 403 17.09 8.78 -1.90
N LEU A 404 16.10 8.10 -1.33
CA LEU A 404 16.14 6.66 -1.11
C LEU A 404 16.12 5.83 -2.40
N LEU A 405 15.60 6.37 -3.51
CA LEU A 405 15.73 5.73 -4.82
C LEU A 405 17.17 5.70 -5.35
N PHE A 406 18.05 6.60 -4.90
CA PHE A 406 19.43 6.69 -5.37
C PHE A 406 20.44 6.02 -4.45
N VAL A 407 20.08 5.75 -3.20
CA VAL A 407 20.97 5.17 -2.18
C VAL A 407 20.89 3.64 -2.14
N ARG A 408 20.02 3.05 -2.96
CA ARG A 408 19.83 1.60 -3.14
C ARG A 408 20.87 0.95 -4.04
#